data_AF-A0A4R7HW51-F1
#
_entry.id   AF-A0A4R7HW51-F1
#
_cell.length_a   1.000
_cell.length_b   1.000
_cell.length_c   1.000
_cell.angle_alpha   90.00
_cell.angle_beta   90.00
_cell.angle_gamma   90.00
#
_symmetry.space_group_name_H-M   'P 1'
#
loop_
_entity.id
_entity.type
_entity.pdbx_description
1 polymer ?
#
loop_
_entity_poly.entity_id
_entity_poly.type
_entity_poly.pdbx_seq_one_letter_code
_entity_poly.pdbx_strand_id
1 'polypeptide(L)'
;MTEIPEHLLKRAQAAREKAATSEPAAEPAASEPAAESPADSRIPAHLLERSKAAKANKGGGDAGAAESGGGVAVQDKVASVVQAGPAAGGVPVGAGPGGHTQRLLTVVKSGSIQDVKAQPVDKVHTWPHLLAAEFVAALACLTFTFLFSIWVNAPLLQAQNPNQTPNPSKAPWYFLGLQELLTMFHPMIAGVTIPGVGLIVLIFAPYIDRNPSNKPEDRKFAISLMTVHLMFWAVLTMIGSFFRGPGFNFVFPWEDGLFFEL
;
A
#
# COMPACT_ATOMS: atom_id res chain seq x y z
N MET A 1 41.65 14.22 -18.06
CA MET A 1 42.21 13.63 -16.82
C MET A 1 41.79 14.56 -15.70
N THR A 2 40.83 14.15 -14.87
CA THR A 2 40.28 15.00 -13.80
C THR A 2 41.11 14.80 -12.54
N GLU A 3 41.91 15.80 -12.18
CA GLU A 3 42.76 15.77 -10.99
C GLU A 3 41.91 15.68 -9.72
N ILE A 4 42.16 14.64 -8.93
CA ILE A 4 41.51 14.45 -7.63
C ILE A 4 42.13 15.46 -6.66
N PRO A 5 41.34 16.34 -6.02
CA PRO A 5 41.87 17.40 -5.17
C PRO A 5 42.62 16.82 -3.95
N GLU A 6 43.84 17.30 -3.71
CA GLU A 6 44.84 16.72 -2.80
C GLU A 6 44.37 16.49 -1.35
N HIS A 7 43.39 17.28 -0.88
CA HIS A 7 42.85 17.15 0.47
C HIS A 7 42.08 15.83 0.68
N LEU A 8 41.53 15.23 -0.38
CA LEU A 8 40.87 13.92 -0.32
C LEU A 8 41.87 12.78 -0.22
N LEU A 9 43.03 12.90 -0.89
CA LEU A 9 44.11 11.92 -0.81
C LEU A 9 44.75 11.89 0.58
N LYS A 10 44.98 13.07 1.19
CA LYS A 10 45.50 13.17 2.57
C LYS A 10 44.55 12.55 3.60
N ARG A 11 43.24 12.75 3.45
CA ARG A 11 42.24 12.12 4.34
C ARG A 11 42.16 10.61 4.16
N ALA A 12 42.27 10.12 2.92
CA ALA A 12 42.31 8.69 2.63
C ALA A 12 43.56 8.01 3.19
N GLN A 13 44.72 8.69 3.14
CA GLN A 13 45.97 8.20 3.72
C GLN A 13 45.91 8.16 5.25
N ALA A 14 45.42 9.21 5.91
CA ALA A 14 45.25 9.22 7.36
C ALA A 14 44.27 8.13 7.85
N ALA A 15 43.21 7.85 7.08
CA ALA A 15 42.28 6.76 7.38
C ALA A 15 42.94 5.37 7.23
N ARG A 16 43.84 5.19 6.25
CA ARG A 16 44.60 3.96 6.06
C ARG A 16 45.65 3.76 7.15
N GLU A 17 46.35 4.81 7.57
CA GLU A 17 47.32 4.72 8.67
C GLU A 17 46.65 4.38 10.00
N LYS A 18 45.47 4.96 10.27
CA LYS A 18 44.67 4.64 11.46
C LYS A 18 44.14 3.20 11.47
N ALA A 19 43.88 2.62 10.29
CA ALA A 19 43.51 1.21 10.17
C ALA A 19 44.72 0.28 10.31
N ALA A 20 45.88 0.69 9.82
CA ALA A 20 47.13 -0.08 9.93
C ALA A 20 47.68 -0.14 11.38
N THR A 21 47.32 0.81 12.24
CA THR A 21 47.72 0.81 13.66
C THR A 21 46.82 -0.05 14.55
N SER A 22 45.76 -0.67 14.01
CA SER A 22 44.75 -1.42 14.77
C SER A 22 44.72 -2.93 14.55
N GLU A 23 45.82 -3.55 14.12
CA GLU A 23 45.96 -5.02 14.13
C GLU A 23 46.61 -5.52 15.44
N PRO A 24 45.97 -6.41 16.21
CA PRO A 24 46.66 -7.24 17.18
C PRO A 24 47.06 -8.59 16.55
N ALA A 25 48.36 -8.87 16.62
CA ALA A 25 49.00 -10.13 16.25
C ALA A 25 48.62 -11.29 17.18
N ALA A 26 48.75 -12.52 16.65
CA ALA A 26 48.43 -13.79 17.31
C ALA A 26 49.59 -14.36 18.16
N GLU A 27 49.23 -14.82 19.37
CA GLU A 27 49.69 -16.01 20.16
C GLU A 27 51.15 -16.11 20.69
N PRO A 28 51.46 -16.82 21.82
CA PRO A 28 50.86 -18.09 22.28
C PRO A 28 50.64 -18.30 23.83
N ALA A 29 50.21 -19.52 24.17
CA ALA A 29 49.60 -20.04 25.41
C ALA A 29 50.44 -20.08 26.71
N ALA A 30 49.76 -19.94 27.87
CA ALA A 30 50.05 -20.66 29.14
C ALA A 30 48.91 -20.52 30.19
N SER A 31 48.42 -21.68 30.65
CA SER A 31 47.82 -22.08 31.97
C SER A 31 47.14 -21.08 32.94
N GLU A 32 45.87 -21.39 33.23
CA GLU A 32 44.98 -21.13 34.40
C GLU A 32 45.62 -20.71 35.77
N PRO A 33 44.89 -20.01 36.69
CA PRO A 33 43.52 -20.36 37.11
C PRO A 33 42.52 -19.21 37.39
N ALA A 34 41.25 -19.62 37.43
CA ALA A 34 40.10 -19.06 38.14
C ALA A 34 40.13 -17.56 38.52
N ALA A 35 39.42 -16.74 37.75
CA ALA A 35 38.94 -15.44 38.19
C ALA A 35 37.47 -15.27 37.76
N GLU A 36 36.61 -15.12 38.76
CA GLU A 36 35.20 -14.75 38.63
C GLU A 36 35.05 -13.40 37.92
N SER A 37 34.11 -13.32 36.97
CA SER A 37 33.52 -12.08 36.46
C SER A 37 32.23 -12.42 35.71
N PRO A 38 31.25 -11.49 35.66
CA PRO A 38 30.02 -11.63 36.42
C PRO A 38 28.87 -12.22 35.59
N ALA A 39 28.02 -12.99 36.27
CA ALA A 39 26.81 -13.57 35.71
C ALA A 39 25.86 -12.50 35.14
N ASP A 40 25.34 -12.78 33.95
CA ASP A 40 24.22 -12.10 33.29
C ASP A 40 23.08 -11.77 34.28
N SER A 41 23.04 -10.51 34.72
CA SER A 41 22.01 -9.95 35.60
C SER A 41 20.68 -9.68 34.90
N ARG A 42 20.21 -10.60 34.03
CA ARG A 42 18.94 -10.42 33.28
C ARG A 42 17.92 -11.53 33.45
N ILE A 43 18.26 -12.65 34.07
CA ILE A 43 17.28 -13.70 34.35
C ILE A 43 17.04 -13.73 35.87
N PRO A 44 15.85 -13.33 36.36
CA PRO A 44 15.57 -13.36 37.78
C PRO A 44 15.59 -14.82 38.29
N ALA A 45 16.27 -15.05 39.41
CA ALA A 45 16.64 -16.37 39.94
C ALA A 45 15.46 -17.36 40.06
N HIS A 46 14.27 -16.87 40.39
CA HIS A 46 13.06 -17.69 40.51
C HIS A 46 12.62 -18.38 39.20
N LEU A 47 12.98 -17.81 38.03
CA LEU A 47 12.70 -18.44 36.73
C LEU A 47 13.69 -19.55 36.41
N LEU A 48 14.94 -19.40 36.83
CA LEU A 48 15.95 -20.45 36.70
C LEU A 48 15.63 -21.63 37.61
N GLU A 49 15.22 -21.38 38.84
CA GLU A 49 14.77 -22.43 39.77
C GLU A 49 13.53 -23.17 39.25
N ARG A 50 12.55 -22.44 38.72
CA ARG A 50 11.37 -23.04 38.07
C ARG A 50 11.76 -23.91 36.88
N SER A 51 12.70 -23.45 36.04
CA SER A 51 13.17 -24.22 34.88
C SER A 51 13.96 -25.48 35.29
N LYS A 52 14.75 -25.39 36.37
CA LYS A 52 15.49 -26.52 36.94
C LYS A 52 14.53 -27.53 37.58
N ALA A 53 13.51 -27.08 38.30
CA ALA A 53 12.48 -27.94 38.89
C ALA A 53 11.64 -28.65 37.81
N ALA A 54 11.26 -27.95 36.74
CA ALA A 54 10.55 -28.55 35.60
C ALA A 54 11.42 -29.57 34.84
N LYS A 55 12.75 -29.34 34.79
CA LYS A 55 13.71 -30.26 34.18
C LYS A 55 13.97 -31.49 35.07
N ALA A 56 14.00 -31.33 36.39
CA ALA A 56 14.09 -32.41 37.36
C ALA A 56 12.84 -33.31 37.33
N ASN A 57 11.63 -32.73 37.21
CA ASN A 57 10.37 -33.49 37.07
C ASN A 57 10.23 -34.26 35.75
N LYS A 58 11.06 -33.97 34.74
CA LYS A 58 11.11 -34.73 33.48
C LYS A 58 12.19 -35.82 33.45
N GLY A 59 12.99 -35.93 34.52
CA GLY A 59 14.15 -36.84 34.59
C GLY A 59 13.98 -38.08 35.49
N GLY A 60 12.83 -38.27 36.14
CA GLY A 60 12.55 -39.44 37.00
C GLY A 60 11.33 -40.21 36.48
N GLY A 61 11.54 -41.47 36.09
CA GLY A 61 10.53 -42.31 35.43
C GLY A 61 9.65 -43.14 36.37
N ASP A 62 8.70 -43.82 35.72
CA ASP A 62 7.95 -45.03 36.06
C ASP A 62 7.22 -45.19 37.42
N ALA A 63 6.04 -45.82 37.31
CA ALA A 63 5.22 -46.49 38.31
C ALA A 63 4.53 -45.68 39.45
N GLY A 64 3.19 -45.75 39.46
CA GLY A 64 2.46 -46.06 40.69
C GLY A 64 1.47 -45.03 41.24
N ALA A 65 0.18 -45.31 40.99
CA ALA A 65 -0.97 -45.19 41.91
C ALA A 65 -1.58 -43.82 42.30
N ALA A 66 -2.88 -43.75 42.00
CA ALA A 66 -4.00 -43.31 42.85
C ALA A 66 -4.40 -41.81 42.94
N GLU A 67 -5.54 -41.57 42.27
CA GLU A 67 -6.77 -40.95 42.76
C GLU A 67 -7.03 -39.42 42.76
N SER A 68 -8.16 -39.12 42.10
CA SER A 68 -9.14 -38.04 42.29
C SER A 68 -8.76 -36.65 41.76
N GLY A 69 -9.50 -36.01 40.85
CA GLY A 69 -10.73 -36.39 40.17
C GLY A 69 -11.13 -35.31 39.15
N GLY A 70 -11.98 -35.70 38.19
CA GLY A 70 -12.89 -34.77 37.49
C GLY A 70 -12.69 -34.57 35.97
N GLY A 71 -13.11 -35.57 35.17
CA GLY A 71 -13.81 -35.46 33.85
C GLY A 71 -13.14 -34.69 32.69
N VAL A 72 -13.27 -35.06 31.40
CA VAL A 72 -14.15 -36.00 30.68
C VAL A 72 -13.42 -36.38 29.36
N ALA A 73 -13.65 -37.60 28.89
CA ALA A 73 -12.95 -38.29 27.80
C ALA A 73 -13.17 -37.74 26.38
N VAL A 74 -12.17 -37.95 25.51
CA VAL A 74 -12.37 -38.39 24.11
C VAL A 74 -11.28 -39.41 23.75
N GLN A 75 -11.69 -40.67 23.61
CA GLN A 75 -11.02 -41.71 22.82
C GLN A 75 -10.97 -41.24 21.35
N ASP A 76 -9.87 -41.46 20.62
CA ASP A 76 -9.71 -42.74 19.95
C ASP A 76 -8.32 -42.90 19.33
N LYS A 77 -7.88 -44.16 19.35
CA LYS A 77 -6.58 -44.62 18.90
C LYS A 77 -6.74 -45.11 17.47
N VAL A 78 -6.05 -44.48 16.51
CA VAL A 78 -5.74 -45.16 15.25
C VAL A 78 -4.24 -45.40 15.19
N ALA A 79 -3.90 -46.65 15.51
CA ALA A 79 -2.62 -47.25 15.18
C ALA A 79 -2.59 -47.51 13.67
N SER A 80 -1.64 -46.88 12.98
CA SER A 80 -1.00 -47.48 11.82
C SER A 80 0.47 -47.05 11.81
N VAL A 81 1.23 -47.74 12.66
CA VAL A 81 2.68 -47.75 12.61
C VAL A 81 3.09 -48.37 11.28
N VAL A 82 3.47 -47.55 10.30
CA VAL A 82 4.43 -47.96 9.28
C VAL A 82 5.80 -47.66 9.85
N GLN A 83 6.38 -48.66 10.51
CA GLN A 83 7.74 -48.61 11.00
C GLN A 83 8.68 -48.78 9.80
N ALA A 84 9.01 -47.67 9.13
CA ALA A 84 10.12 -47.62 8.19
C ALA A 84 11.41 -47.34 8.98
N GLY A 85 12.40 -48.22 8.85
CA GLY A 85 13.69 -48.11 9.53
C GLY A 85 14.44 -46.82 9.19
N PRO A 86 15.40 -46.40 10.05
CA PRO A 86 16.08 -45.12 9.90
C PRO A 86 16.87 -45.08 8.58
N ALA A 87 16.53 -44.12 7.72
CA ALA A 87 17.37 -43.75 6.60
C ALA A 87 18.67 -43.12 7.15
N ALA A 88 19.79 -43.52 6.55
CA ALA A 88 21.14 -43.15 6.97
C ALA A 88 21.28 -41.63 7.21
N GLY A 89 21.76 -41.25 8.40
CA GLY A 89 22.10 -39.85 8.72
C GLY A 89 21.39 -39.22 9.92
N GLY A 90 20.64 -39.97 10.73
CA GLY A 90 20.19 -39.51 12.05
C GLY A 90 19.22 -38.31 12.06
N VAL A 91 18.63 -37.93 10.92
CA VAL A 91 17.62 -36.87 10.84
C VAL A 91 16.23 -37.52 10.72
N PRO A 92 15.27 -37.20 11.60
CA PRO A 92 13.92 -37.73 11.51
C PRO A 92 13.22 -37.22 10.25
N VAL A 93 12.52 -38.13 9.54
CA VAL A 93 11.75 -37.82 8.34
C VAL A 93 10.69 -36.77 8.66
N GLY A 94 10.78 -35.59 8.04
CA GLY A 94 9.89 -34.44 8.28
C GLY A 94 10.55 -33.22 8.96
N ALA A 95 11.86 -33.27 9.26
CA ALA A 95 12.58 -32.10 9.75
C ALA A 95 12.67 -30.99 8.68
N GLY A 96 12.33 -29.75 9.05
CA GLY A 96 12.54 -28.58 8.21
C GLY A 96 14.03 -28.25 8.04
N PRO A 97 14.39 -27.33 7.12
CA PRO A 97 15.80 -26.94 6.91
C PRO A 97 16.44 -26.49 8.23
N GLY A 98 17.39 -27.27 8.75
CA GLY A 98 18.01 -27.05 10.07
C GLY A 98 17.76 -28.14 11.11
N GLY A 99 17.01 -29.21 10.81
CA GLY A 99 16.91 -30.38 11.72
C GLY A 99 15.94 -30.20 12.90
N HIS A 100 15.19 -29.09 12.95
CA HIS A 100 14.19 -28.87 13.98
C HIS A 100 12.86 -29.58 13.64
N THR A 101 12.29 -30.28 14.62
CA THR A 101 11.04 -31.08 14.50
C THR A 101 9.76 -30.24 14.63
N GLN A 102 9.87 -28.93 14.87
CA GLN A 102 8.75 -28.02 14.91
C GLN A 102 8.52 -27.46 13.50
N ARG A 103 7.35 -27.75 12.92
CA ARG A 103 6.92 -27.21 11.62
C ARG A 103 6.59 -25.73 11.80
N LEU A 104 7.60 -24.86 11.73
CA LEU A 104 7.47 -23.41 11.80
C LEU A 104 6.77 -22.90 10.53
N LEU A 105 5.45 -23.08 10.46
CA LEU A 105 4.61 -22.63 9.34
C LEU A 105 4.50 -21.10 9.22
N THR A 106 5.09 -20.33 10.15
CA THR A 106 4.97 -18.88 10.19
C THR A 106 6.27 -18.12 10.42
N VAL A 107 7.43 -18.77 10.42
CA VAL A 107 8.70 -18.01 10.38
C VAL A 107 9.00 -17.67 8.93
N VAL A 108 8.31 -16.64 8.43
CA VAL A 108 8.72 -15.97 7.19
C VAL A 108 10.01 -15.21 7.51
N LYS A 109 11.05 -15.46 6.72
CA LYS A 109 12.34 -14.76 6.81
C LYS A 109 12.07 -13.26 6.79
N SER A 110 12.37 -12.58 7.91
CA SER A 110 12.00 -11.17 8.15
C SER A 110 12.49 -10.20 7.05
N GLY A 111 13.53 -10.57 6.28
CA GLY A 111 14.02 -9.78 5.14
C GLY A 111 13.11 -9.75 3.91
N SER A 112 11.99 -10.49 3.87
CA SER A 112 11.05 -10.53 2.73
C SER A 112 9.78 -9.69 2.93
N ILE A 113 9.50 -9.22 4.16
CA ILE A 113 8.22 -8.57 4.51
C ILE A 113 8.38 -7.05 4.70
N GLN A 114 9.61 -6.57 4.88
CA GLN A 114 9.88 -5.14 5.00
C GLN A 114 10.92 -4.75 3.96
N ASP A 115 10.59 -3.78 3.12
CA ASP A 115 11.63 -3.01 2.45
C ASP A 115 12.46 -2.32 3.55
N VAL A 116 13.59 -2.94 3.92
CA VAL A 116 14.48 -2.48 5.01
C VAL A 116 15.13 -1.13 4.68
N LYS A 117 14.97 -0.65 3.44
CA LYS A 117 15.43 0.66 3.01
C LYS A 117 14.23 1.48 2.56
N ALA A 118 13.54 2.09 3.53
CA ALA A 118 12.90 3.36 3.24
C ALA A 118 13.97 4.23 2.58
N GLN A 119 13.76 4.60 1.31
CA GLN A 119 14.58 5.62 0.68
C GLN A 119 14.64 6.78 1.69
N PRO A 120 15.83 7.29 2.06
CA PRO A 120 15.93 8.43 2.94
C PRO A 120 15.35 9.64 2.19
N VAL A 121 14.03 9.78 2.28
CA VAL A 121 13.30 10.96 1.81
C VAL A 121 13.50 12.02 2.86
N ASP A 122 13.88 13.21 2.43
CA ASP A 122 13.98 14.37 3.31
C ASP A 122 12.58 14.68 3.87
N LYS A 123 12.38 14.38 5.16
CA LYS A 123 11.09 14.57 5.83
C LYS A 123 11.09 15.95 6.47
N VAL A 124 10.34 16.86 5.88
CA VAL A 124 10.06 18.17 6.47
C VAL A 124 8.85 18.11 7.40
N HIS A 125 8.81 18.97 8.40
CA HIS A 125 7.63 19.09 9.27
C HIS A 125 6.46 19.69 8.48
N THR A 126 5.27 19.07 8.64
CA THR A 126 4.01 19.50 8.01
C THR A 126 3.70 20.96 8.28
N TRP A 127 3.95 21.40 9.52
CA TRP A 127 3.95 22.80 9.91
C TRP A 127 5.39 23.34 9.92
N PRO A 128 5.70 24.50 9.30
CA PRO A 128 4.81 25.37 8.54
C PRO A 128 4.73 25.05 7.03
N HIS A 129 5.59 24.17 6.51
CA HIS A 129 5.85 24.06 5.05
C HIS A 129 4.64 23.65 4.21
N LEU A 130 3.97 22.54 4.57
CA LEU A 130 2.81 22.05 3.82
C LEU A 130 1.60 22.94 4.09
N LEU A 131 1.34 23.24 5.37
CA LEU A 131 0.12 23.96 5.77
C LEU A 131 0.10 25.40 5.24
N ALA A 132 1.25 26.08 5.16
CA ALA A 132 1.32 27.40 4.54
C ALA A 132 0.99 27.35 3.04
N ALA A 133 1.52 26.36 2.30
CA ALA A 133 1.25 26.22 0.87
C ALA A 133 -0.23 25.88 0.60
N GLU A 134 -0.81 24.98 1.39
CA GLU A 134 -2.24 24.63 1.30
C GLU A 134 -3.14 25.82 1.65
N PHE A 135 -2.79 26.59 2.68
CA PHE A 135 -3.54 27.79 3.05
C PHE A 135 -3.50 28.85 1.95
N VAL A 136 -2.34 29.06 1.31
CA VAL A 136 -2.22 29.96 0.16
C VAL A 136 -3.04 29.45 -1.02
N ALA A 137 -3.01 28.15 -1.32
CA ALA A 137 -3.83 27.56 -2.38
C ALA A 137 -5.33 27.70 -2.08
N ALA A 138 -5.76 27.51 -0.84
CA ALA A 138 -7.15 27.70 -0.42
C ALA A 138 -7.60 29.16 -0.56
N LEU A 139 -6.76 30.12 -0.15
CA LEU A 139 -7.02 31.55 -0.36
C LEU A 139 -7.06 31.91 -1.85
N ALA A 140 -6.21 31.30 -2.68
CA ALA A 140 -6.23 31.50 -4.12
C ALA A 140 -7.54 30.96 -4.74
N CYS A 141 -7.99 29.75 -4.37
CA CYS A 141 -9.26 29.19 -4.81
C CYS A 141 -10.46 30.03 -4.36
N LEU A 142 -10.44 30.52 -3.11
CA LEU A 142 -11.49 31.40 -2.57
C LEU A 142 -11.53 32.72 -3.33
N THR A 143 -10.38 33.35 -3.55
CA THR A 143 -10.26 34.62 -4.29
C THR A 143 -10.73 34.44 -5.73
N PHE A 144 -10.31 33.36 -6.40
CA PHE A 144 -10.75 33.04 -7.74
C PHE A 144 -12.27 32.90 -7.83
N THR A 145 -12.86 32.09 -6.94
CA THR A 145 -14.31 31.85 -6.92
C THR A 145 -15.08 33.14 -6.59
N PHE A 146 -14.58 33.95 -5.66
CA PHE A 146 -15.18 35.22 -5.27
C PHE A 146 -15.16 36.21 -6.44
N LEU A 147 -14.01 36.40 -7.10
CA LEU A 147 -13.89 37.29 -8.26
C LEU A 147 -14.75 36.81 -9.44
N PHE A 148 -14.77 35.49 -9.70
CA PHE A 148 -15.63 34.90 -10.73
C PHE A 148 -17.11 35.19 -10.46
N SER A 149 -17.56 35.09 -9.21
CA SER A 149 -18.94 35.37 -8.81
C SER A 149 -19.35 36.83 -8.98
N ILE A 150 -18.41 37.79 -9.01
CA ILE A 150 -18.74 39.21 -9.24
C ILE A 150 -19.13 39.43 -10.71
N TRP A 151 -18.52 38.68 -11.63
CA TRP A 151 -18.70 38.88 -13.08
C TRP A 151 -19.72 37.92 -13.69
N VAL A 152 -19.89 36.73 -13.11
CA VAL A 152 -20.83 35.70 -13.59
C VAL A 152 -22.05 35.66 -12.68
N ASN A 153 -23.17 36.16 -13.18
CA ASN A 153 -24.46 36.06 -12.49
C ASN A 153 -25.13 34.72 -12.81
N ALA A 154 -25.42 33.94 -11.78
CA ALA A 154 -26.27 32.75 -11.87
C ALA A 154 -27.69 33.10 -11.40
N PRO A 155 -28.62 33.46 -12.31
CA PRO A 155 -29.97 33.85 -11.93
C PRO A 155 -30.73 32.66 -11.34
N LEU A 156 -31.57 32.92 -10.34
CA LEU A 156 -32.47 31.90 -9.81
C LEU A 156 -33.57 31.62 -10.83
N LEU A 157 -33.76 30.34 -11.15
CA LEU A 157 -34.90 29.89 -11.95
C LEU A 157 -36.21 30.00 -11.16
N GLN A 158 -37.34 29.90 -11.86
CA GLN A 158 -38.66 29.87 -11.24
C GLN A 158 -38.79 28.70 -10.24
N ALA A 159 -39.70 28.87 -9.27
CA ALA A 159 -40.03 27.81 -8.33
C ALA A 159 -40.47 26.55 -9.10
N GLN A 160 -40.07 25.39 -8.60
CA GLN A 160 -40.31 24.10 -9.25
C GLN A 160 -41.80 23.88 -9.51
N ASN A 161 -42.16 23.56 -10.76
CA ASN A 161 -43.52 23.20 -11.16
C ASN A 161 -43.52 21.74 -11.68
N PRO A 162 -44.17 20.78 -11.00
CA PRO A 162 -44.19 19.39 -11.45
C PRO A 162 -44.96 19.18 -12.76
N ASN A 163 -45.82 20.11 -13.17
CA ASN A 163 -46.62 20.02 -14.40
C ASN A 163 -45.91 20.64 -15.62
N GLN A 164 -44.73 21.24 -15.45
CA GLN A 164 -44.00 21.90 -16.53
C GLN A 164 -42.52 21.51 -16.50
N THR A 165 -42.08 20.83 -17.54
CA THR A 165 -40.66 20.52 -17.74
C THR A 165 -39.98 21.71 -18.41
N PRO A 166 -38.90 22.27 -17.82
CA PRO A 166 -38.11 23.31 -18.46
C PRO A 166 -37.61 22.86 -19.84
N ASN A 167 -37.61 23.77 -20.80
CA ASN A 167 -37.08 23.53 -22.14
C ASN A 167 -36.16 24.70 -22.51
N PRO A 168 -34.84 24.47 -22.71
CA PRO A 168 -34.13 23.19 -22.72
C PRO A 168 -33.89 22.60 -21.33
N SER A 169 -34.08 21.29 -21.18
CA SER A 169 -33.72 20.58 -19.94
C SER A 169 -32.26 20.11 -20.03
N LYS A 170 -31.30 21.02 -19.84
CA LYS A 170 -29.87 20.69 -19.78
C LYS A 170 -29.47 20.34 -18.36
N ALA A 171 -28.72 19.25 -18.22
CA ALA A 171 -28.09 18.87 -16.97
C ALA A 171 -26.90 19.80 -16.66
N PRO A 172 -26.46 19.89 -15.39
CA PRO A 172 -25.22 20.57 -15.05
C PRO A 172 -24.03 20.06 -15.88
N TRP A 173 -23.06 20.93 -16.17
CA TRP A 173 -21.96 20.68 -17.10
C TRP A 173 -21.18 19.38 -16.84
N TYR A 174 -21.04 18.96 -15.58
CA TYR A 174 -20.35 17.73 -15.18
C TYR A 174 -21.15 16.44 -15.49
N PHE A 175 -22.46 16.54 -15.73
CA PHE A 175 -23.33 15.44 -16.18
C PHE A 175 -23.75 15.55 -17.63
N LEU A 176 -23.46 16.67 -18.27
CA LEU A 176 -23.98 16.96 -19.59
C LEU A 176 -23.36 16.05 -20.68
N GLY A 177 -22.11 15.61 -20.53
CA GLY A 177 -21.55 14.55 -21.38
C GLY A 177 -22.28 13.21 -21.25
N LEU A 178 -22.80 12.88 -20.06
CA LEU A 178 -23.61 11.68 -19.83
C LEU A 178 -25.01 11.86 -20.44
N GLN A 179 -25.59 13.05 -20.32
CA GLN A 179 -26.86 13.37 -20.96
C GLN A 179 -26.78 13.26 -22.49
N GLU A 180 -25.67 13.70 -23.09
CA GLU A 180 -25.44 13.53 -24.52
C GLU A 180 -25.44 12.06 -24.92
N LEU A 181 -24.78 11.20 -24.12
CA LEU A 181 -24.77 9.75 -24.32
C LEU A 181 -26.19 9.13 -24.20
N LEU A 182 -27.04 9.65 -23.32
CA LEU A 182 -28.43 9.23 -23.15
C LEU A 182 -29.31 9.52 -24.37
N THR A 183 -28.90 10.42 -25.27
CA THR A 183 -29.64 10.64 -26.53
C THR A 183 -29.39 9.54 -27.57
N MET A 184 -28.25 8.86 -27.46
CA MET A 184 -27.79 7.88 -28.46
C MET A 184 -28.12 6.44 -28.04
N PHE A 185 -28.16 6.17 -26.73
CA PHE A 185 -28.37 4.83 -26.19
C PHE A 185 -29.57 4.77 -25.24
N HIS A 186 -30.08 3.56 -25.04
CA HIS A 186 -31.14 3.31 -24.06
C HIS A 186 -30.70 3.77 -22.65
N PRO A 187 -31.57 4.39 -21.83
CA PRO A 187 -31.19 4.97 -20.54
C PRO A 187 -30.45 4.03 -19.57
N MET A 188 -30.85 2.75 -19.53
CA MET A 188 -30.16 1.74 -18.72
C MET A 188 -28.70 1.53 -19.13
N ILE A 189 -28.41 1.58 -20.43
CA ILE A 189 -27.08 1.31 -20.96
C ILE A 189 -26.18 2.54 -20.75
N ALA A 190 -26.65 3.72 -21.17
CA ALA A 190 -25.88 4.96 -21.08
C ALA A 190 -25.73 5.47 -19.65
N GLY A 191 -26.79 5.41 -18.84
CA GLY A 191 -26.78 5.97 -17.49
C GLY A 191 -26.22 5.01 -16.42
N VAL A 192 -26.42 3.70 -16.57
CA VAL A 192 -26.08 2.72 -15.53
C VAL A 192 -24.94 1.80 -15.97
N THR A 193 -25.10 1.12 -17.11
CA THR A 193 -24.14 0.09 -17.53
C THR A 193 -22.78 0.68 -17.89
N ILE A 194 -22.70 1.71 -18.74
CA ILE A 194 -21.42 2.28 -19.19
C ILE A 194 -20.63 2.90 -18.02
N PRO A 195 -21.22 3.79 -17.18
CA PRO A 195 -20.53 4.32 -16.01
C PRO A 195 -20.21 3.23 -14.98
N GLY A 196 -21.12 2.27 -14.79
CA GLY A 196 -20.92 1.14 -13.88
C GLY A 196 -19.75 0.25 -14.27
N VAL A 197 -19.63 -0.10 -15.55
CA VAL A 197 -18.46 -0.82 -16.08
C VAL A 197 -17.19 0.00 -15.93
N GLY A 198 -17.24 1.31 -16.21
CA GLY A 198 -16.10 2.21 -15.99
C GLY A 198 -15.61 2.20 -14.53
N LEU A 199 -16.53 2.24 -13.57
CA LEU A 199 -16.22 2.15 -12.15
C LEU A 199 -15.63 0.78 -11.78
N ILE A 200 -16.20 -0.31 -12.29
CA ILE A 200 -15.68 -1.67 -12.07
C ILE A 200 -14.26 -1.80 -12.63
N VAL A 201 -14.00 -1.29 -13.84
CA VAL A 201 -12.66 -1.25 -14.43
C VAL A 201 -11.71 -0.45 -13.55
N LEU A 202 -12.14 0.67 -12.97
CA LEU A 202 -11.33 1.47 -12.06
C LEU A 202 -11.03 0.75 -10.74
N ILE A 203 -11.99 0.00 -10.19
CA ILE A 203 -11.78 -0.86 -9.01
C ILE A 203 -10.76 -1.97 -9.31
N PHE A 204 -10.82 -2.55 -10.51
CA PHE A 204 -9.87 -3.57 -10.95
C PHE A 204 -8.56 -3.01 -11.49
N ALA A 205 -8.43 -1.69 -11.67
CA ALA A 205 -7.24 -1.04 -12.20
C ALA A 205 -5.93 -1.46 -11.50
N PRO A 206 -5.83 -1.52 -10.14
CA PRO A 206 -4.60 -1.96 -9.48
C PRO A 206 -4.25 -3.44 -9.73
N TYR A 207 -5.20 -4.27 -10.17
CA TYR A 207 -4.97 -5.69 -10.48
C TYR A 207 -4.66 -5.93 -11.97
N ILE A 208 -5.21 -5.07 -12.84
CA ILE A 208 -4.99 -5.11 -14.30
C ILE A 208 -3.63 -4.49 -14.64
N ASP A 209 -3.26 -3.40 -13.98
CA ASP A 209 -1.98 -2.75 -14.23
C ASP A 209 -0.83 -3.48 -13.52
N ARG A 210 -0.08 -4.25 -14.30
CA ARG A 210 1.12 -4.99 -13.84
C ARG A 210 2.41 -4.20 -13.99
N ASN A 211 2.35 -2.90 -14.34
CA ASN A 211 3.56 -2.13 -14.58
C ASN A 211 4.34 -1.92 -13.27
N PRO A 212 5.62 -2.34 -13.17
CA PRO A 212 6.41 -2.22 -11.95
C PRO A 212 6.85 -0.77 -11.65
N SER A 213 6.77 0.13 -12.63
CA SER A 213 7.14 1.54 -12.47
C SER A 213 5.91 2.44 -12.38
N ASN A 214 5.91 3.38 -11.45
CA ASN A 214 4.87 4.42 -11.34
C ASN A 214 5.18 5.66 -12.18
N LYS A 215 6.32 5.70 -12.90
CA LYS A 215 6.71 6.86 -13.69
C LYS A 215 5.77 7.03 -14.89
N PRO A 216 5.32 8.27 -15.20
CA PRO A 216 4.47 8.51 -16.37
C PRO A 216 5.11 8.06 -17.68
N GLU A 217 6.43 8.21 -17.80
CA GLU A 217 7.21 7.84 -19.00
C GLU A 217 7.13 6.35 -19.35
N ASP A 218 6.96 5.50 -18.34
CA ASP A 218 6.89 4.04 -18.49
C ASP A 218 5.45 3.55 -18.74
N ARG A 219 4.44 4.42 -18.60
CA ARG A 219 2.99 4.08 -18.67
C ARG A 219 2.30 4.71 -19.88
N LYS A 220 3.03 4.87 -21.00
CA LYS A 220 2.53 5.55 -22.22
C LYS A 220 1.20 4.99 -22.72
N PHE A 221 1.02 3.66 -22.70
CA PHE A 221 -0.23 3.03 -23.13
C PHE A 221 -1.41 3.44 -22.23
N ALA A 222 -1.27 3.28 -20.91
CA ALA A 222 -2.32 3.64 -19.94
C ALA A 222 -2.65 5.14 -19.99
N ILE A 223 -1.63 5.99 -20.13
CA ILE A 223 -1.82 7.45 -20.29
C ILE A 223 -2.55 7.74 -21.59
N SER A 224 -2.15 7.15 -22.72
CA SER A 224 -2.82 7.37 -24.01
C SER A 224 -4.29 6.93 -23.98
N LEU A 225 -4.59 5.80 -23.33
CA LEU A 225 -5.96 5.32 -23.14
C LEU A 225 -6.77 6.29 -22.27
N MET A 226 -6.19 6.78 -21.17
CA MET A 226 -6.82 7.80 -20.32
C MET A 226 -7.03 9.11 -21.07
N THR A 227 -6.09 9.53 -21.91
CA THR A 227 -6.24 10.73 -22.75
C THR A 227 -7.39 10.56 -23.73
N VAL A 228 -7.49 9.43 -24.43
CA VAL A 228 -8.62 9.15 -25.34
C VAL A 228 -9.94 9.15 -24.57
N HIS A 229 -9.97 8.56 -23.38
CA HIS A 229 -11.15 8.57 -22.51
C HIS A 229 -11.55 10.01 -22.12
N LEU A 230 -10.61 10.85 -21.69
CA LEU A 230 -10.87 12.25 -21.35
C LEU A 230 -11.33 13.05 -22.58
N MET A 231 -10.73 12.83 -23.75
CA MET A 231 -11.12 13.50 -24.99
C MET A 231 -12.53 13.08 -25.43
N PHE A 232 -12.87 11.79 -25.31
CA PHE A 232 -14.23 11.30 -25.58
C PHE A 232 -15.27 12.02 -24.71
N TRP A 233 -15.06 12.08 -23.40
CA TRP A 233 -15.98 12.78 -22.49
C TRP A 233 -16.00 14.28 -22.70
N ALA A 234 -14.85 14.91 -22.98
CA ALA A 234 -14.78 16.33 -23.29
C ALA A 234 -15.58 16.67 -24.55
N VAL A 235 -15.47 15.86 -25.62
CA VAL A 235 -16.24 16.07 -26.86
C VAL A 235 -17.74 15.94 -26.61
N LEU A 236 -18.19 14.92 -25.88
CA LEU A 236 -19.62 14.78 -25.53
C LEU A 236 -20.13 15.98 -24.73
N THR A 237 -19.36 16.45 -23.74
CA THR A 237 -19.70 17.65 -22.97
C THR A 237 -19.75 18.90 -23.84
N MET A 238 -18.84 19.04 -24.80
CA MET A 238 -18.87 20.17 -25.75
C MET A 238 -20.12 20.12 -26.65
N ILE A 239 -20.47 18.94 -27.17
CA ILE A 239 -21.67 18.76 -27.99
C ILE A 239 -22.93 19.12 -27.19
N GLY A 240 -23.09 18.56 -26.00
CA GLY A 240 -24.26 18.87 -25.17
C GLY A 240 -24.36 20.34 -24.75
N SER A 241 -23.23 21.05 -24.67
CA SER A 241 -23.19 22.42 -24.16
C SER A 241 -23.63 23.39 -25.23
N PHE A 242 -23.05 23.24 -26.43
CA PHE A 242 -23.18 24.21 -27.51
C PHE A 242 -24.14 23.77 -28.62
N PHE A 243 -24.24 22.48 -28.93
CA PHE A 243 -24.99 21.98 -30.09
C PHE A 243 -26.37 21.42 -29.73
N ARG A 244 -26.81 21.54 -28.47
CA ARG A 244 -28.14 21.12 -28.01
C ARG A 244 -29.04 22.32 -27.75
N GLY A 245 -30.20 22.34 -28.41
CA GLY A 245 -31.19 23.41 -28.37
C GLY A 245 -32.53 22.96 -27.79
N PRO A 246 -33.65 23.61 -28.16
CA PRO A 246 -34.98 23.27 -27.68
C PRO A 246 -35.34 21.80 -27.90
N GLY A 247 -35.91 21.16 -26.89
CA GLY A 247 -36.20 19.73 -26.85
C GLY A 247 -34.95 18.84 -26.76
N PHE A 248 -33.78 19.42 -26.47
CA PHE A 248 -32.48 18.76 -26.54
C PHE A 248 -32.18 18.22 -27.96
N ASN A 249 -32.75 18.85 -29.00
CA ASN A 249 -32.44 18.54 -30.38
C ASN A 249 -31.07 19.09 -30.78
N PHE A 250 -30.45 18.45 -31.78
CA PHE A 250 -29.22 18.96 -32.36
C PHE A 250 -29.51 20.22 -33.17
N VAL A 251 -28.81 21.31 -32.87
CA VAL A 251 -28.94 22.62 -33.53
C VAL A 251 -27.58 23.17 -33.87
N PHE A 252 -27.50 23.97 -34.93
CA PHE A 252 -26.26 24.65 -35.30
C PHE A 252 -26.21 26.03 -34.62
N PRO A 253 -25.20 26.30 -33.77
CA PRO A 253 -25.11 27.55 -33.01
C PRO A 253 -25.16 28.84 -33.84
N TRP A 254 -24.69 28.77 -35.10
CA TRP A 254 -24.63 29.91 -36.02
C TRP A 254 -25.92 30.13 -36.81
N GLU A 255 -26.87 29.19 -36.78
CA GLU A 255 -28.20 29.34 -37.40
C GLU A 255 -29.27 29.60 -36.34
N ASP A 256 -29.32 28.78 -35.30
CA ASP A 256 -30.38 28.77 -34.28
C ASP A 256 -30.03 29.53 -32.99
N GLY A 257 -28.76 29.96 -32.86
CA GLY A 257 -28.24 30.64 -31.67
C GLY A 257 -27.72 29.69 -30.58
N LEU A 258 -27.27 30.28 -29.47
CA LEU A 258 -26.71 29.55 -28.32
C LEU A 258 -27.74 29.42 -27.19
N PHE A 259 -27.99 28.18 -26.77
CA PHE A 259 -28.93 27.84 -25.69
C PHE A 259 -28.21 27.44 -24.39
N PHE A 260 -27.03 28.02 -24.13
CA PHE A 260 -26.20 27.70 -22.97
C PHE A 260 -26.60 28.58 -21.79
N GLU A 261 -26.91 27.96 -20.65
CA GLU A 261 -27.09 28.65 -19.37
C GLU A 261 -25.94 28.28 -18.43
N LEU A 262 -25.46 29.28 -17.68
CA LEU A 262 -24.31 29.19 -16.76
C LEU A 262 -24.74 28.75 -15.35
#